data_AF-A9GGG6-F1
#
_entry.id   AF-A9GGG6-F1
#
_cell.length_a   1.000
_cell.length_b   1.000
_cell.length_c   1.000
_cell.angle_alpha   90.00
_cell.angle_beta   90.00
_cell.angle_gamma   90.00
#
_symmetry.space_group_name_H-M   'P 1'
#
loop_
_entity.id
_entity.type
_entity.pdbx_description
1 polymer ?
#
loop_
_entity_poly.entity_id
_entity_poly.type
_entity_poly.pdbx_seq_one_letter_code
_entity_poly.pdbx_strand_id
1 'polypeptide(L)'
;MVGAGAPAHPVARGGAWWRGSLDLSSGVVTVLRKLPPPDFRYVWLHPEPGSTGALAAAGTAGLAGASAAVWSAGSHALSLGLIAMGSALGLLALVRAEHRPPIQRGAREVTMAIVPWGIVVDPDTEPRVLRWPAVKQVNVDVSHTMRGGTPAVVSSVVTVHTEREVLAGRAAGAVDLERLLANLEGYAQEASRPVAADVEGLTVLGDGVTEPIAVALLQAADGICATSRGDAQLALPGGGYRTAAARAAAPETIAVLRSALSWSYDCPADPRPLAAILAGAFGAVELVPELLRLASSPHPVVAAFGKAAALRLGAPPNRAGSLDEVAAFLFEEDVEIGKRWIASGPTLCLRPRAQAC
;
A
#
# COMPACT_ATOMS: atom_id res chain seq x y z
N MET A 1 -15.20 76.80 -45.78
CA MET A 1 -16.49 77.47 -46.09
C MET A 1 -17.48 76.39 -46.51
N VAL A 2 -18.58 76.24 -45.75
CA VAL A 2 -19.87 75.56 -46.07
C VAL A 2 -19.78 74.06 -46.46
N GLY A 3 -20.45 73.09 -45.85
CA GLY A 3 -21.59 73.06 -44.91
C GLY A 3 -22.60 71.97 -45.34
N ALA A 4 -23.25 71.32 -44.37
CA ALA A 4 -24.40 70.39 -44.44
C ALA A 4 -24.12 68.92 -44.81
N GLY A 5 -24.69 67.90 -44.17
CA GLY A 5 -25.67 67.84 -43.08
C GLY A 5 -25.98 66.38 -42.70
N ALA A 6 -26.28 66.13 -41.43
CA ALA A 6 -26.68 64.83 -40.86
C ALA A 6 -28.16 64.49 -41.15
N PRO A 7 -28.62 63.24 -40.89
CA PRO A 7 -29.40 62.98 -39.65
C PRO A 7 -29.02 61.62 -38.99
N ALA A 8 -28.85 61.50 -37.67
CA ALA A 8 -29.82 61.45 -36.55
C ALA A 8 -30.57 60.10 -36.37
N HIS A 9 -30.07 59.31 -35.39
CA HIS A 9 -30.73 58.48 -34.35
C HIS A 9 -31.84 57.44 -34.71
N PRO A 10 -31.86 56.26 -34.04
CA PRO A 10 -32.39 56.19 -32.67
C PRO A 10 -31.61 55.33 -31.66
N VAL A 11 -31.75 55.78 -30.42
CA VAL A 11 -31.48 55.11 -29.15
C VAL A 11 -32.57 54.08 -28.89
N ALA A 12 -32.20 52.87 -28.49
CA ALA A 12 -33.09 51.94 -27.79
C ALA A 12 -32.39 51.43 -26.51
N ARG A 13 -33.02 51.74 -25.38
CA ARG A 13 -32.73 51.26 -24.03
C ARG A 13 -33.37 49.88 -23.82
N GLY A 14 -32.71 49.04 -23.02
CA GLY A 14 -33.22 47.81 -22.41
C GLY A 14 -32.05 46.85 -22.19
N GLY A 15 -31.51 46.64 -20.99
CA GLY A 15 -32.23 46.28 -19.78
C GLY A 15 -32.14 44.76 -19.60
N ALA A 16 -30.98 44.26 -19.14
CA ALA A 16 -30.88 42.91 -18.61
C ALA A 16 -29.69 42.83 -17.65
N TRP A 17 -30.04 42.74 -16.38
CA TRP A 17 -29.13 42.51 -15.27
C TRP A 17 -28.53 41.10 -15.39
N TRP A 18 -27.23 41.01 -15.67
CA TRP A 18 -26.45 39.83 -15.30
C TRP A 18 -25.53 40.22 -14.16
N ARG A 19 -26.11 40.15 -12.95
CA ARG A 19 -25.37 40.07 -11.70
C ARG A 19 -24.87 38.62 -11.59
N GLY A 20 -23.87 38.27 -12.39
CA GLY A 20 -23.10 37.05 -12.20
C GLY A 20 -22.29 37.23 -10.93
N SER A 21 -22.78 36.67 -9.83
CA SER A 21 -22.01 36.46 -8.61
C SER A 21 -20.71 35.77 -9.02
N LEU A 22 -19.60 36.50 -8.93
CA LEU A 22 -18.32 35.88 -8.72
C LEU A 22 -18.41 35.28 -7.32
N ASP A 23 -18.95 34.07 -7.24
CA ASP A 23 -18.69 33.17 -6.13
C ASP A 23 -17.19 32.85 -6.18
N LEU A 24 -16.42 33.78 -5.62
CA LEU A 24 -15.21 33.50 -4.86
C LEU A 24 -15.62 32.63 -3.67
N SER A 25 -16.15 31.44 -3.98
CA SER A 25 -16.07 30.32 -3.07
C SER A 25 -14.58 30.10 -2.90
N SER A 26 -14.11 30.55 -1.75
CA SER A 26 -12.86 30.16 -1.15
C SER A 26 -12.66 28.67 -1.38
N GLY A 27 -11.93 28.33 -2.46
CA GLY A 27 -11.25 27.07 -2.55
C GLY A 27 -10.34 27.05 -1.35
N VAL A 28 -10.80 26.40 -0.28
CA VAL A 28 -9.92 25.90 0.74
C VAL A 28 -8.94 25.05 -0.04
N VAL A 29 -7.78 25.63 -0.34
CA VAL A 29 -6.58 24.86 -0.68
C VAL A 29 -6.42 23.99 0.53
N THR A 30 -7.00 22.79 0.43
CA THR A 30 -6.87 21.77 1.45
C THR A 30 -5.41 21.43 1.29
N VAL A 31 -4.55 22.05 2.11
CA VAL A 31 -3.13 21.75 2.18
C VAL A 31 -3.09 20.24 2.33
N LEU A 32 -2.79 19.54 1.23
CA LEU A 32 -3.05 18.12 1.10
C LEU A 32 -2.02 17.46 1.99
N ARG A 33 -2.47 17.17 3.22
CA ARG A 33 -1.61 16.78 4.32
C ARG A 33 -0.91 15.51 3.86
N LYS A 34 0.43 15.55 3.86
CA LYS A 34 1.26 14.37 3.62
C LYS A 34 0.67 13.21 4.40
N LEU A 35 0.24 12.16 3.69
CA LEU A 35 -0.41 11.05 4.33
C LEU A 35 0.57 10.43 5.33
N PRO A 36 0.11 10.12 6.55
CA PRO A 36 0.98 9.44 7.50
C PRO A 36 1.31 8.06 6.91
N PRO A 37 2.55 7.56 7.09
CA PRO A 37 2.87 6.19 6.69
C PRO A 37 1.96 5.22 7.44
N PRO A 38 1.53 4.11 6.81
CA PRO A 38 0.89 3.00 7.50
C PRO A 38 1.67 2.60 8.75
N ASP A 39 0.98 2.42 9.87
CA ASP A 39 1.53 1.99 11.16
C ASP A 39 1.66 0.46 11.29
N PHE A 40 1.00 -0.27 10.41
CA PHE A 40 1.12 -1.73 10.28
C PHE A 40 2.16 -2.11 9.22
N ARG A 41 2.87 -3.22 9.46
CA ARG A 41 3.74 -3.86 8.45
C ARG A 41 3.08 -5.07 7.80
N TYR A 42 2.37 -5.84 8.60
CA TYR A 42 1.77 -7.09 8.18
C TYR A 42 0.66 -7.48 9.17
N VAL A 43 -0.56 -7.61 8.68
CA VAL A 43 -1.70 -8.12 9.47
C VAL A 43 -2.22 -9.37 8.79
N TRP A 44 -1.98 -10.52 9.43
CA TRP A 44 -2.43 -11.81 8.91
C TRP A 44 -3.81 -12.15 9.45
N LEU A 45 -4.69 -12.60 8.56
CA LEU A 45 -6.08 -12.90 8.83
C LEU A 45 -6.39 -14.31 8.32
N HIS A 46 -7.05 -15.10 9.15
CA HIS A 46 -7.46 -16.46 8.82
C HIS A 46 -8.97 -16.55 8.62
N PRO A 47 -9.47 -17.47 7.77
CA PRO A 47 -10.86 -17.85 7.80
C PRO A 47 -11.21 -18.49 9.14
N GLU A 48 -12.49 -18.53 9.49
CA GLU A 48 -12.91 -19.29 10.66
C GLU A 48 -12.57 -20.77 10.43
N PRO A 49 -11.99 -21.48 11.42
CA PRO A 49 -11.91 -22.92 11.37
C PRO A 49 -13.35 -23.43 11.26
N GLY A 50 -13.73 -23.91 10.06
CA GLY A 50 -15.12 -24.16 9.70
C GLY A 50 -15.91 -24.86 10.83
N SER A 51 -16.98 -24.20 11.28
CA SER A 51 -17.88 -24.73 12.32
C SER A 51 -18.54 -26.05 11.90
N THR A 52 -18.60 -26.36 10.61
CA THR A 52 -19.09 -27.63 10.07
C THR A 52 -18.17 -28.81 10.41
N GLY A 53 -16.85 -28.62 10.48
CA GLY A 53 -15.92 -29.66 10.92
C GLY A 53 -15.93 -29.87 12.43
N ALA A 54 -16.02 -28.79 13.20
CA ALA A 54 -16.03 -28.86 14.66
C ALA A 54 -17.34 -29.40 15.24
N LEU A 55 -18.50 -29.05 14.66
CA LEU A 55 -19.80 -29.61 15.07
C LEU A 55 -20.00 -31.05 14.58
N ALA A 56 -19.48 -31.41 13.40
CA ALA A 56 -19.49 -32.81 12.94
C ALA A 56 -18.58 -33.68 13.82
N ALA A 57 -17.37 -33.22 14.14
CA ALA A 57 -16.44 -33.94 15.01
C ALA A 57 -16.94 -34.07 16.46
N ALA A 58 -17.56 -33.01 17.01
CA ALA A 58 -18.19 -33.06 18.33
C ALA A 58 -19.44 -33.96 18.35
N GLY A 59 -20.22 -33.96 17.27
CA GLY A 59 -21.37 -34.86 17.10
C GLY A 59 -20.97 -36.34 16.99
N THR A 60 -19.89 -36.65 16.26
CA THR A 60 -19.40 -38.03 16.11
C THR A 60 -18.65 -38.54 17.35
N ALA A 61 -17.87 -37.70 18.04
CA ALA A 61 -17.18 -38.09 19.26
C ALA A 61 -18.17 -38.31 20.44
N GLY A 62 -19.24 -37.50 20.52
CA GLY A 62 -20.29 -37.66 21.53
C GLY A 62 -21.14 -38.92 21.34
N LEU A 63 -21.45 -39.29 20.09
CA LEU A 63 -22.25 -40.49 19.79
C LEU A 63 -21.44 -41.81 19.81
N ALA A 64 -20.15 -41.78 19.42
CA ALA A 64 -19.28 -42.95 19.50
C ALA A 64 -18.82 -43.27 20.94
N GLY A 65 -18.59 -42.26 21.77
CA GLY A 65 -18.24 -42.46 23.19
C GLY A 65 -19.40 -43.01 24.02
N ALA A 66 -20.65 -42.59 23.74
CA ALA A 66 -21.83 -43.08 24.43
C ALA A 66 -22.16 -44.55 24.09
N SER A 67 -21.87 -45.00 22.87
CA SER A 67 -22.16 -46.38 22.42
C SER A 67 -21.13 -47.40 22.92
N ALA A 68 -19.84 -47.03 23.04
CA ALA A 68 -18.81 -47.92 23.59
C ALA A 68 -18.86 -48.06 25.13
N ALA A 69 -19.33 -47.04 25.85
CA ALA A 69 -19.46 -47.07 27.31
C ALA A 69 -20.65 -47.91 27.80
N VAL A 70 -21.71 -48.05 27.00
CA VAL A 70 -22.89 -48.88 27.34
C VAL A 70 -22.59 -50.38 27.20
N TRP A 71 -21.62 -50.76 26.37
CA TRP A 71 -21.30 -52.18 26.12
C TRP A 71 -20.23 -52.77 27.05
N SER A 72 -19.44 -51.96 27.77
CA SER A 72 -18.25 -52.47 28.50
C SER A 72 -18.22 -52.28 30.01
N ALA A 73 -19.20 -51.61 30.64
CA ALA A 73 -19.17 -51.36 32.08
C ALA A 73 -20.48 -51.73 32.79
N GLY A 74 -20.45 -52.83 33.54
CA GLY A 74 -21.45 -53.15 34.58
C GLY A 74 -21.36 -52.26 35.82
N SER A 75 -20.92 -51.00 35.68
CA SER A 75 -20.74 -50.05 36.78
C SER A 75 -21.21 -48.65 36.37
N HIS A 76 -22.36 -48.25 36.91
CA HIS A 76 -23.09 -47.02 36.58
C HIS A 76 -22.36 -45.69 36.90
N ALA A 77 -21.22 -45.72 37.59
CA ALA A 77 -20.54 -44.52 38.08
C ALA A 77 -19.54 -43.90 37.07
N LEU A 78 -18.88 -44.71 36.22
CA LEU A 78 -17.86 -44.22 35.29
C LEU A 78 -18.45 -43.63 34.00
N SER A 79 -19.64 -44.08 33.58
CA SER A 79 -20.34 -43.57 32.41
C SER A 79 -20.87 -42.14 32.62
N LEU A 80 -21.29 -41.79 33.84
CA LEU A 80 -21.74 -40.43 34.19
C LEU A 80 -20.62 -39.39 34.09
N GLY A 81 -19.38 -39.75 34.46
CA GLY A 81 -18.22 -38.85 34.42
C GLY A 81 -17.81 -38.43 33.01
N LEU A 82 -17.86 -39.35 32.04
CA LEU A 82 -17.53 -39.07 30.64
C LEU A 82 -18.60 -38.21 29.94
N ILE A 83 -19.88 -38.43 30.27
CA ILE A 83 -20.99 -37.60 29.77
C ILE A 83 -20.86 -36.16 30.32
N ALA A 84 -20.53 -36.00 31.61
CA ALA A 84 -20.33 -34.69 32.23
C ALA A 84 -19.11 -33.93 31.66
N MET A 85 -18.02 -34.62 31.34
CA MET A 85 -16.83 -33.99 30.77
C MET A 85 -17.03 -33.60 29.30
N GLY A 86 -17.74 -34.43 28.52
CA GLY A 86 -18.13 -34.11 27.14
C GLY A 86 -19.11 -32.94 27.05
N SER A 87 -20.08 -32.87 27.97
CA SER A 87 -21.04 -31.75 28.03
C SER A 87 -20.39 -30.44 28.47
N ALA A 88 -19.43 -30.48 29.40
CA ALA A 88 -18.67 -29.29 29.81
C ALA A 88 -17.84 -28.69 28.66
N LEU A 89 -17.17 -29.52 27.85
CA LEU A 89 -16.43 -29.06 26.67
C LEU A 89 -17.36 -28.56 25.55
N GLY A 90 -18.50 -29.22 25.34
CA GLY A 90 -19.53 -28.78 24.40
C GLY A 90 -20.14 -27.42 24.77
N LEU A 91 -20.43 -27.21 26.06
CA LEU A 91 -20.90 -25.91 26.57
C LEU A 91 -19.82 -24.82 26.42
N LEU A 92 -18.55 -25.14 26.66
CA LEU A 92 -17.45 -24.18 26.45
C LEU A 92 -17.28 -23.79 24.98
N ALA A 93 -17.49 -24.73 24.05
CA ALA A 93 -17.49 -24.45 22.62
C ALA A 93 -18.69 -23.59 22.18
N LEU A 94 -19.88 -23.84 22.74
CA LEU A 94 -21.10 -23.05 22.50
C LEU A 94 -20.99 -21.63 23.08
N VAL A 95 -20.52 -21.47 24.31
CA VAL A 95 -20.30 -20.16 24.94
C VAL A 95 -19.26 -19.34 24.16
N ARG A 96 -18.22 -19.99 23.63
CA ARG A 96 -17.25 -19.36 22.70
C ARG A 96 -17.81 -19.09 21.32
N ALA A 97 -18.92 -19.72 20.91
CA ALA A 97 -19.60 -19.43 19.66
C ALA A 97 -20.53 -18.20 19.80
N GLU A 98 -21.17 -18.02 20.96
CA GLU A 98 -22.07 -16.89 21.22
C GLU A 98 -21.36 -15.53 21.30
N HIS A 99 -20.07 -15.49 21.69
CA HIS A 99 -19.30 -14.25 21.80
C HIS A 99 -18.60 -13.84 20.49
N ARG A 100 -18.95 -14.47 19.37
CA ARG A 100 -18.31 -14.20 18.07
C ARG A 100 -18.98 -13.02 17.38
N PRO A 101 -18.20 -12.11 16.80
CA PRO A 101 -18.78 -11.04 16.00
C PRO A 101 -19.36 -11.67 14.72
N PRO A 102 -20.63 -11.35 14.37
CA PRO A 102 -21.26 -11.87 13.18
C PRO A 102 -20.53 -11.35 11.95
N ILE A 103 -20.27 -12.23 10.99
CA ILE A 103 -19.79 -11.82 9.68
C ILE A 103 -20.96 -11.24 8.90
N GLN A 104 -20.71 -10.16 8.16
CA GLN A 104 -21.71 -9.55 7.30
C GLN A 104 -22.23 -10.57 6.28
N ARG A 105 -23.57 -10.62 6.10
CA ARG A 105 -24.19 -11.52 5.12
C ARG A 105 -23.59 -11.27 3.73
N GLY A 106 -23.08 -12.33 3.11
CA GLY A 106 -22.48 -12.29 1.78
C GLY A 106 -20.97 -12.10 1.75
N ALA A 107 -20.31 -11.90 2.90
CA ALA A 107 -18.84 -11.88 2.94
C ALA A 107 -18.27 -13.31 2.81
N ARG A 108 -17.31 -13.48 1.90
CA ARG A 108 -16.55 -14.72 1.74
C ARG A 108 -15.39 -14.72 2.73
N GLU A 109 -15.34 -15.72 3.60
CA GLU A 109 -14.18 -15.93 4.46
C GLU A 109 -12.98 -16.42 3.65
N VAL A 110 -11.83 -15.78 3.84
CA VAL A 110 -10.58 -16.09 3.14
C VAL A 110 -9.38 -15.93 4.07
N THR A 111 -8.28 -16.58 3.74
CA THR A 111 -6.99 -16.22 4.33
C THR A 111 -6.53 -14.95 3.62
N MET A 112 -6.10 -13.92 4.35
CA MET A 112 -5.55 -12.73 3.71
C MET A 112 -4.52 -12.03 4.59
N ALA A 113 -3.62 -11.29 3.94
CA ALA A 113 -2.63 -10.44 4.56
C ALA A 113 -2.86 -8.98 4.16
N ILE A 114 -2.98 -8.08 5.13
CA ILE A 114 -3.01 -6.64 4.90
C ILE A 114 -1.59 -6.09 5.09
N VAL A 115 -1.06 -5.44 4.06
CA VAL A 115 0.30 -4.89 3.98
C VAL A 115 0.27 -3.44 3.53
N PRO A 116 1.33 -2.63 3.73
CA PRO A 116 1.30 -1.20 3.43
C PRO A 116 0.86 -0.82 2.01
N TRP A 117 1.04 -1.70 1.02
CA TRP A 117 0.76 -1.45 -0.40
C TRP A 117 -0.54 -2.13 -0.90
N GLY A 118 -1.27 -2.85 -0.04
CA GLY A 118 -2.58 -3.42 -0.33
C GLY A 118 -2.87 -4.71 0.44
N ILE A 119 -3.62 -5.62 -0.18
CA ILE A 119 -4.10 -6.86 0.45
C ILE A 119 -3.76 -8.06 -0.44
N VAL A 120 -3.21 -9.11 0.16
CA VAL A 120 -2.95 -10.39 -0.50
C VAL A 120 -3.98 -11.40 -0.01
N VAL A 121 -4.80 -11.93 -0.91
CA VAL A 121 -5.85 -12.91 -0.65
C VAL A 121 -5.35 -14.30 -1.02
N ASP A 122 -5.65 -15.29 -0.19
CA ASP A 122 -5.22 -16.69 -0.30
C ASP A 122 -3.70 -16.85 -0.53
N PRO A 123 -2.85 -16.20 0.30
CA PRO A 123 -1.40 -16.07 0.10
C PRO A 123 -0.63 -17.39 -0.03
N ASP A 124 -1.14 -18.48 0.56
CA ASP A 124 -0.46 -19.79 0.58
C ASP A 124 -0.86 -20.70 -0.61
N THR A 125 -1.76 -20.28 -1.49
CA THR A 125 -2.28 -21.10 -2.61
C THR A 125 -2.13 -20.41 -3.96
N GLU A 126 -3.07 -19.56 -4.33
CA GLU A 126 -3.05 -18.73 -5.54
C GLU A 126 -3.20 -17.27 -5.12
N PRO A 127 -2.08 -16.56 -4.83
CA PRO A 127 -2.14 -15.24 -4.23
C PRO A 127 -2.82 -14.25 -5.18
N ARG A 128 -3.98 -13.74 -4.76
CA ARG A 128 -4.69 -12.68 -5.47
C ARG A 128 -4.44 -11.34 -4.79
N VAL A 129 -3.96 -10.38 -5.55
CA VAL A 129 -3.57 -9.06 -5.02
C VAL A 129 -4.67 -8.03 -5.23
N LEU A 130 -5.03 -7.33 -4.15
CA LEU A 130 -5.92 -6.18 -4.16
C LEU A 130 -5.09 -4.94 -3.79
N ARG A 131 -4.79 -4.10 -4.77
CA ARG A 131 -4.17 -2.79 -4.53
C ARG A 131 -5.19 -1.85 -3.88
N TRP A 132 -4.72 -0.84 -3.13
CA TRP A 132 -5.61 0.11 -2.46
C TRP A 132 -6.72 0.74 -3.33
N PRO A 133 -6.48 1.09 -4.62
CA PRO A 133 -7.55 1.61 -5.49
C PRO A 133 -8.74 0.67 -5.70
N ALA A 134 -8.53 -0.65 -5.54
CA ALA A 134 -9.57 -1.68 -5.67
C ALA A 134 -10.39 -1.86 -4.37
N VAL A 135 -9.92 -1.32 -3.25
CA VAL A 135 -10.55 -1.43 -1.93
C VAL A 135 -11.45 -0.23 -1.69
N LYS A 136 -12.76 -0.47 -1.55
CA LYS A 136 -13.75 0.59 -1.32
C LYS A 136 -13.94 0.91 0.14
N GLN A 137 -13.88 -0.10 1.00
CA GLN A 137 -14.07 0.06 2.43
C GLN A 137 -13.37 -1.08 3.17
N VAL A 138 -12.83 -0.77 4.35
CA VAL A 138 -12.37 -1.76 5.31
C VAL A 138 -13.15 -1.52 6.60
N ASN A 139 -13.68 -2.58 7.19
CA ASN A 139 -14.39 -2.55 8.47
C ASN A 139 -13.67 -3.48 9.44
N VAL A 140 -13.57 -3.07 10.70
CA VAL A 140 -12.96 -3.86 11.76
C VAL A 140 -13.95 -3.98 12.91
N ASP A 141 -14.48 -5.19 13.09
CA ASP A 141 -15.37 -5.54 14.19
C ASP A 141 -14.57 -6.26 15.27
N VAL A 142 -14.67 -5.77 16.51
CA VAL A 142 -13.86 -6.26 17.62
C VAL A 142 -14.75 -6.92 18.68
N SER A 143 -14.35 -8.10 19.15
CA SER A 143 -15.01 -8.77 20.26
C SER A 143 -14.18 -8.65 21.53
N HIS A 144 -14.87 -8.23 22.60
CA HIS A 144 -14.29 -8.02 23.90
C HIS A 144 -14.75 -9.10 24.88
N THR A 145 -13.87 -9.45 25.82
CA THR A 145 -14.23 -10.19 27.03
C THR A 145 -13.91 -9.34 28.25
N MET A 146 -14.64 -9.53 29.34
CA MET A 146 -14.29 -8.94 30.62
C MET A 146 -13.31 -9.86 31.35
N ARG A 147 -12.09 -9.38 31.63
CA ARG A 147 -11.11 -10.09 32.47
C ARG A 147 -10.86 -9.26 33.73
N GLY A 148 -11.44 -9.68 34.85
CA GLY A 148 -11.30 -8.96 36.13
C GLY A 148 -11.88 -7.54 36.11
N GLY A 149 -12.91 -7.28 35.31
CA GLY A 149 -13.52 -5.95 35.18
C GLY A 149 -12.92 -5.07 34.08
N THR A 150 -11.84 -5.49 33.42
CA THR A 150 -11.25 -4.76 32.29
C THR A 150 -11.63 -5.42 30.96
N PRO A 151 -12.13 -4.67 29.96
CA PRO A 151 -12.39 -5.19 28.63
C PRO A 151 -11.06 -5.51 27.94
N ALA A 152 -10.91 -6.76 27.51
CA ALA A 152 -9.78 -7.23 26.72
C ALA A 152 -10.28 -7.70 25.34
N VAL A 153 -9.61 -7.26 24.27
CA VAL A 153 -9.92 -7.73 22.92
C VAL A 153 -9.51 -9.19 22.78
N VAL A 154 -10.44 -10.06 22.41
CA VAL A 154 -10.19 -11.48 22.19
C VAL A 154 -9.97 -11.78 20.72
N SER A 155 -10.72 -11.12 19.85
CA SER A 155 -10.66 -11.33 18.41
C SER A 155 -11.13 -10.10 17.64
N SER A 156 -10.64 -9.96 16.43
CA SER A 156 -11.12 -8.99 15.44
C SER A 156 -11.53 -9.72 14.16
N VAL A 157 -12.63 -9.26 13.56
CA VAL A 157 -13.02 -9.57 12.18
C VAL A 157 -12.71 -8.36 11.34
N VAL A 158 -11.96 -8.56 10.26
CA VAL A 158 -11.72 -7.53 9.26
C VAL A 158 -12.52 -7.89 8.02
N THR A 159 -13.36 -6.97 7.58
CA THR A 159 -14.17 -7.10 6.37
C THR A 159 -13.68 -6.09 5.33
N VAL A 160 -13.34 -6.58 4.14
CA VAL A 160 -12.80 -5.80 3.02
C VAL A 160 -13.86 -5.78 1.93
N HIS A 161 -14.35 -4.60 1.60
CA HIS A 161 -15.28 -4.39 0.50
C HIS A 161 -14.51 -3.94 -0.73
N THR A 162 -14.71 -4.66 -1.82
CA THR A 162 -14.28 -4.26 -3.16
C THR A 162 -15.52 -3.91 -3.98
N GLU A 163 -15.32 -3.57 -5.26
CA GLU A 163 -16.44 -3.36 -6.19
C GLU A 163 -17.24 -4.65 -6.45
N ARG A 164 -16.59 -5.82 -6.43
CA ARG A 164 -17.18 -7.08 -6.89
C ARG A 164 -17.55 -8.05 -5.78
N GLU A 165 -16.91 -7.94 -4.64
CA GLU A 165 -17.04 -8.91 -3.55
C GLU A 165 -16.74 -8.27 -2.19
N VAL A 166 -17.16 -8.98 -1.15
CA VAL A 166 -16.84 -8.69 0.24
C VAL A 166 -16.05 -9.87 0.80
N LEU A 167 -14.86 -9.60 1.33
CA LEU A 167 -13.96 -10.60 1.90
C LEU A 167 -13.90 -10.40 3.41
N ALA A 168 -13.82 -11.49 4.17
CA ALA A 168 -13.70 -11.45 5.62
C ALA A 168 -12.56 -12.34 6.11
N GLY A 169 -11.87 -11.88 7.16
CA GLY A 169 -10.79 -12.62 7.79
C GLY A 169 -10.70 -12.27 9.28
N ARG A 170 -10.20 -13.19 10.09
CA ARG A 170 -10.16 -13.08 11.55
C ARG A 170 -8.72 -13.00 12.05
N ALA A 171 -8.49 -12.15 13.05
CA ALA A 171 -7.27 -12.12 13.85
C ALA A 171 -7.58 -12.43 15.32
N ALA A 172 -6.61 -13.05 16.00
CA ALA A 172 -6.64 -13.15 17.45
C ALA A 172 -6.16 -11.83 18.07
N GLY A 173 -6.92 -11.29 19.02
CA GLY A 173 -6.64 -9.98 19.62
C GLY A 173 -7.00 -8.80 18.72
N ALA A 174 -6.48 -7.63 19.08
CA ALA A 174 -6.71 -6.38 18.35
C ALA A 174 -5.83 -6.29 17.10
N VAL A 175 -6.36 -5.66 16.06
CA VAL A 175 -5.61 -5.30 14.85
C VAL A 175 -5.37 -3.79 14.80
N ASP A 176 -4.14 -3.39 14.54
CA ASP A 176 -3.76 -1.97 14.43
C ASP A 176 -3.97 -1.51 12.99
N LEU A 177 -5.22 -1.15 12.66
CA LEU A 177 -5.63 -0.66 11.33
C LEU A 177 -6.27 0.73 11.41
N GLU A 178 -6.25 1.40 12.56
CA GLU A 178 -6.96 2.68 12.75
C GLU A 178 -6.54 3.74 11.74
N ARG A 179 -5.23 3.82 11.46
CA ARG A 179 -4.70 4.76 10.47
C ARG A 179 -5.07 4.39 9.04
N LEU A 180 -5.13 3.09 8.71
CA LEU A 180 -5.65 2.63 7.42
C LEU A 180 -7.08 3.11 7.23
N LEU A 181 -7.93 2.86 8.23
CA LEU A 181 -9.35 3.24 8.17
C LEU A 181 -9.52 4.75 7.99
N ALA A 182 -8.72 5.56 8.69
CA ALA A 182 -8.79 7.00 8.61
C ALA A 182 -8.25 7.60 7.29
N ASN A 183 -7.40 6.87 6.54
CA ASN A 183 -6.69 7.41 5.37
C ASN A 183 -6.83 6.54 4.11
N LEU A 184 -7.78 5.60 4.08
CA LEU A 184 -7.92 4.62 2.99
C LEU A 184 -8.02 5.29 1.62
N GLU A 185 -8.84 6.34 1.49
CA GLU A 185 -9.00 7.09 0.24
C GLU A 185 -7.69 7.75 -0.20
N GLY A 186 -6.94 8.33 0.74
CA GLY A 186 -5.63 8.91 0.45
C GLY A 186 -4.63 7.84 -0.02
N TYR A 187 -4.59 6.69 0.65
CA TYR A 187 -3.71 5.59 0.23
C TYR A 187 -4.09 5.03 -1.13
N ALA A 188 -5.38 4.92 -1.43
CA ALA A 188 -5.87 4.57 -2.76
C ALA A 188 -5.43 5.59 -3.81
N GLN A 189 -5.59 6.89 -3.53
CA GLN A 189 -5.14 7.96 -4.43
C GLN A 189 -3.63 7.88 -4.66
N GLU A 190 -2.82 7.76 -3.60
CA GLU A 190 -1.36 7.64 -3.70
C GLU A 190 -0.93 6.42 -4.52
N ALA A 191 -1.56 5.26 -4.29
CA ALA A 191 -1.25 4.01 -4.97
C ALA A 191 -1.71 3.97 -6.44
N SER A 192 -2.62 4.86 -6.85
CA SER A 192 -3.10 4.99 -8.24
C SER A 192 -2.27 5.94 -9.10
N ARG A 193 -1.30 6.66 -8.52
CA ARG A 193 -0.56 7.68 -9.24
C ARG A 193 0.36 7.04 -10.29
N PRO A 194 0.45 7.62 -11.49
CA PRO A 194 1.46 7.18 -12.44
C PRO A 194 2.85 7.58 -11.94
N VAL A 195 3.87 6.89 -12.42
CA VAL A 195 5.28 7.11 -12.11
C VAL A 195 5.86 8.15 -13.07
N ALA A 196 6.72 9.04 -12.58
CA ALA A 196 7.32 10.08 -13.40
C ALA A 196 8.65 9.66 -14.04
N ALA A 197 8.93 10.24 -15.20
CA ALA A 197 10.21 10.15 -15.92
C ALA A 197 11.18 11.32 -15.60
N ASP A 198 10.75 12.29 -14.79
CA ASP A 198 11.55 13.43 -14.32
C ASP A 198 11.34 13.71 -12.83
N VAL A 199 12.22 14.53 -12.23
CA VAL A 199 12.19 14.80 -10.78
C VAL A 199 11.14 15.84 -10.37
N GLU A 200 10.57 16.58 -11.32
CA GLU A 200 9.46 17.51 -11.09
C GLU A 200 8.08 16.81 -11.13
N GLY A 201 8.02 15.60 -11.67
CA GLY A 201 6.80 14.82 -11.85
C GLY A 201 5.93 15.26 -13.03
N LEU A 202 6.51 15.91 -14.04
CA LEU A 202 5.77 16.48 -15.19
C LEU A 202 5.57 15.48 -16.32
N THR A 203 6.52 14.58 -16.53
CA THR A 203 6.49 13.58 -17.59
C THR A 203 6.03 12.25 -17.02
N VAL A 204 4.90 11.74 -17.51
CA VAL A 204 4.37 10.42 -17.14
C VAL A 204 5.19 9.33 -17.84
N LEU A 205 5.65 8.35 -17.07
CA LEU A 205 6.38 7.18 -17.57
C LEU A 205 5.46 5.97 -17.78
N GLY A 206 4.53 5.75 -16.85
CA GLY A 206 3.63 4.59 -16.83
C GLY A 206 2.96 4.44 -15.45
N ASP A 207 2.01 3.53 -15.29
CA ASP A 207 1.29 3.34 -14.03
C ASP A 207 1.90 2.26 -13.10
N GLY A 208 2.80 1.41 -13.61
CA GLY A 208 3.34 0.26 -12.86
C GLY A 208 2.27 -0.76 -12.44
N VAL A 209 1.10 -0.70 -13.09
CA VAL A 209 -0.05 -1.59 -12.87
C VAL A 209 -0.26 -2.46 -14.10
N THR A 210 -0.20 -1.85 -15.27
CA THR A 210 -0.52 -2.50 -16.55
C THR A 210 0.74 -2.96 -17.28
N GLU A 211 1.89 -2.38 -16.97
CA GLU A 211 3.18 -2.68 -17.61
C GLU A 211 4.35 -2.62 -16.62
N PRO A 212 5.43 -3.39 -16.87
CA PRO A 212 6.67 -3.27 -16.11
C PRO A 212 7.34 -1.91 -16.39
N ILE A 213 7.91 -1.31 -15.36
CA ILE A 213 8.42 0.08 -15.42
C ILE A 213 9.88 0.22 -14.98
N ALA A 214 10.49 -0.82 -14.41
CA ALA A 214 11.83 -0.72 -13.84
C ALA A 214 12.89 -0.41 -14.91
N VAL A 215 12.79 -1.02 -16.09
CA VAL A 215 13.67 -0.71 -17.24
C VAL A 215 13.54 0.76 -17.62
N ALA A 216 12.31 1.23 -17.80
CA ALA A 216 12.02 2.58 -18.24
C ALA A 216 12.49 3.63 -17.21
N LEU A 217 12.34 3.33 -15.91
CA LEU A 217 12.82 4.16 -14.81
C LEU A 217 14.35 4.26 -14.78
N LEU A 218 15.06 3.14 -14.93
CA LEU A 218 16.52 3.14 -15.00
C LEU A 218 17.03 3.87 -16.25
N GLN A 219 16.37 3.71 -17.39
CA GLN A 219 16.67 4.46 -18.61
C GLN A 219 16.43 5.96 -18.45
N ALA A 220 15.36 6.37 -17.76
CA ALA A 220 15.09 7.77 -17.45
C ALA A 220 16.19 8.35 -16.54
N ALA A 221 16.62 7.61 -15.51
CA ALA A 221 17.72 8.01 -14.65
C ALA A 221 19.04 8.17 -15.45
N ASP A 222 19.34 7.22 -16.34
CA ASP A 222 20.49 7.32 -17.25
C ASP A 222 20.41 8.53 -18.17
N GLY A 223 19.23 8.81 -18.73
CA GLY A 223 18.98 9.97 -19.58
C GLY A 223 19.25 11.30 -18.87
N ILE A 224 18.83 11.40 -17.61
CA ILE A 224 19.13 12.58 -16.77
C ILE A 224 20.64 12.71 -16.55
N CYS A 225 21.32 11.62 -16.18
CA CYS A 225 22.77 11.62 -15.95
C CYS A 225 23.61 11.87 -17.22
N ALA A 226 23.06 11.62 -18.41
CA ALA A 226 23.78 11.73 -19.68
C ALA A 226 23.65 13.10 -20.37
N THR A 227 22.81 14.01 -19.86
CA THR A 227 22.48 15.26 -20.55
C THR A 227 22.83 16.49 -19.72
N SER A 228 23.23 17.58 -20.39
CA SER A 228 23.48 18.88 -19.73
C SER A 228 22.21 19.47 -19.10
N ARG A 229 21.03 19.10 -19.63
CA ARG A 229 19.74 19.46 -19.04
C ARG A 229 19.56 18.77 -17.69
N GLY A 230 19.85 17.47 -17.59
CA GLY A 230 19.79 16.75 -16.32
C GLY A 230 20.82 17.23 -15.30
N ASP A 231 22.02 17.62 -15.77
CA ASP A 231 23.02 18.30 -14.93
C ASP A 231 22.45 19.58 -14.29
N ALA A 232 21.79 20.43 -15.08
CA ALA A 232 21.16 21.65 -14.57
C ALA A 232 19.98 21.34 -13.62
N GLN A 233 19.16 20.35 -13.97
CA GLN A 233 17.99 19.93 -13.21
C GLN A 233 18.36 19.41 -11.80
N LEU A 234 19.46 18.68 -11.70
CA LEU A 234 19.96 18.10 -10.46
C LEU A 234 21.01 18.98 -9.75
N ALA A 235 21.25 20.19 -10.27
CA ALA A 235 22.33 21.07 -9.80
C ALA A 235 23.68 20.34 -9.68
N LEU A 236 23.98 19.44 -10.63
CA LEU A 236 25.22 18.69 -10.61
C LEU A 236 26.40 19.63 -10.91
N PRO A 237 27.55 19.45 -10.23
CA PRO A 237 28.73 20.25 -10.52
C PRO A 237 29.15 20.02 -11.97
N GLY A 238 29.53 21.09 -12.66
CA GLY A 238 30.02 21.02 -14.04
C GLY A 238 31.19 20.05 -14.15
N GLY A 239 30.98 18.91 -14.81
CA GLY A 239 32.00 17.89 -15.03
C GLY A 239 32.16 17.60 -16.51
N GLY A 240 33.39 17.31 -16.94
CA GLY A 240 33.64 16.84 -18.29
C GLY A 240 32.92 15.52 -18.60
N TYR A 241 32.72 15.21 -19.87
CA TYR A 241 32.03 14.01 -20.37
C TYR A 241 32.52 12.69 -19.75
N ARG A 242 33.78 12.63 -19.28
CA ARG A 242 34.39 11.42 -18.71
C ARG A 242 34.16 11.22 -17.20
N THR A 243 33.65 12.22 -16.47
CA THR A 243 33.52 12.16 -14.99
C THR A 243 32.08 12.00 -14.50
N ALA A 244 31.07 11.97 -15.39
CA ALA A 244 29.66 11.88 -15.00
C ALA A 244 29.34 10.67 -14.11
N ALA A 245 29.92 9.50 -14.39
CA ALA A 245 29.68 8.27 -13.62
C ALA A 245 30.32 8.23 -12.22
N ALA A 246 31.13 9.23 -11.86
CA ALA A 246 31.84 9.31 -10.57
C ALA A 246 31.50 10.60 -9.79
N ARG A 247 30.47 11.34 -10.20
CA ARG A 247 30.06 12.55 -9.47
C ARG A 247 29.34 12.14 -8.18
N ALA A 248 29.98 12.41 -7.06
CA ALA A 248 29.30 12.41 -5.77
C ALA A 248 28.22 13.50 -5.75
N ALA A 249 27.10 13.23 -5.08
CA ALA A 249 26.05 14.22 -4.91
C ALA A 249 26.57 15.46 -4.17
N ALA A 250 26.46 16.63 -4.78
CA ALA A 250 26.70 17.90 -4.10
C ALA A 250 25.53 18.22 -3.15
N PRO A 251 25.71 19.09 -2.13
CA PRO A 251 24.63 19.50 -1.22
C PRO A 251 23.37 20.00 -1.93
N GLU A 252 23.55 20.70 -3.05
CA GLU A 252 22.47 21.21 -3.90
C GLU A 252 21.70 20.05 -4.55
N THR A 253 22.40 19.04 -5.08
CA THR A 253 21.78 17.81 -5.61
C THR A 253 21.00 17.06 -4.53
N ILE A 254 21.57 16.95 -3.33
CA ILE A 254 20.89 16.34 -2.18
C ILE A 254 19.61 17.11 -1.84
N ALA A 255 19.63 18.45 -1.89
CA ALA A 255 18.45 19.27 -1.64
C ALA A 255 17.35 19.06 -2.69
N VAL A 256 17.71 18.99 -3.98
CA VAL A 256 16.77 18.68 -5.07
C VAL A 256 16.14 17.30 -4.87
N LEU A 257 16.95 16.27 -4.66
CA LEU A 257 16.48 14.91 -4.45
C LEU A 257 15.63 14.78 -3.19
N ARG A 258 16.02 15.44 -2.08
CA ARG A 258 15.22 15.47 -0.85
C ARG A 258 13.84 16.08 -1.12
N SER A 259 13.78 17.17 -1.87
CA SER A 259 12.51 17.80 -2.26
C SER A 259 11.62 16.81 -3.01
N ALA A 260 12.16 16.16 -4.05
CA ALA A 260 11.46 15.14 -4.84
C ALA A 260 11.04 13.90 -4.03
N LEU A 261 11.85 13.44 -3.06
CA LEU A 261 11.49 12.33 -2.17
C LEU A 261 10.43 12.72 -1.14
N SER A 262 10.44 13.99 -0.70
CA SER A 262 9.52 14.50 0.32
C SER A 262 8.16 14.94 -0.23
N TRP A 263 8.03 14.92 -1.55
CA TRP A 263 7.03 15.56 -2.41
C TRP A 263 5.55 15.37 -2.00
N SER A 264 4.72 16.37 -2.36
CA SER A 264 3.27 16.49 -2.10
C SER A 264 2.44 16.70 -3.37
N TYR A 265 1.27 16.05 -3.43
CA TYR A 265 0.25 15.82 -4.49
C TYR A 265 0.02 16.78 -5.71
N ASP A 266 0.82 17.81 -5.94
CA ASP A 266 0.56 18.89 -6.91
C ASP A 266 1.06 18.65 -8.35
N CYS A 267 1.36 17.42 -8.75
CA CYS A 267 1.97 17.13 -10.06
C CYS A 267 1.38 15.87 -10.72
N PRO A 268 1.45 15.80 -12.06
CA PRO A 268 0.82 14.72 -12.83
C PRO A 268 1.27 13.30 -12.45
N ALA A 269 2.55 13.11 -12.12
CA ALA A 269 3.14 11.79 -11.87
C ALA A 269 4.07 11.79 -10.65
N ASP A 270 4.35 10.62 -10.08
CA ASP A 270 5.13 10.47 -8.86
C ASP A 270 6.64 10.49 -9.14
N PRO A 271 7.38 11.52 -8.69
CA PRO A 271 8.82 11.60 -8.93
C PRO A 271 9.65 10.75 -7.96
N ARG A 272 9.04 10.21 -6.89
CA ARG A 272 9.76 9.53 -5.80
C ARG A 272 10.53 8.29 -6.26
N PRO A 273 10.02 7.42 -7.17
CA PRO A 273 10.77 6.26 -7.66
C PRO A 273 12.06 6.68 -8.38
N LEU A 274 11.98 7.67 -9.28
CA LEU A 274 13.13 8.18 -10.02
C LEU A 274 14.14 8.87 -9.09
N ALA A 275 13.65 9.71 -8.17
CA ALA A 275 14.51 10.36 -7.19
C ALA A 275 15.23 9.35 -6.28
N ALA A 276 14.58 8.22 -5.93
CA ALA A 276 15.20 7.14 -5.19
C ALA A 276 16.33 6.45 -5.98
N ILE A 277 16.10 6.17 -7.26
CA ILE A 277 17.13 5.62 -8.16
C ILE A 277 18.32 6.56 -8.25
N LEU A 278 18.08 7.85 -8.49
CA LEU A 278 19.13 8.87 -8.59
C LEU A 278 19.91 9.02 -7.27
N ALA A 279 19.24 8.99 -6.13
CA ALA A 279 19.91 8.99 -4.81
C ALA A 279 20.86 7.78 -4.65
N GLY A 280 20.40 6.58 -5.04
CA GLY A 280 21.22 5.37 -5.02
C GLY A 280 22.36 5.38 -6.07
N ALA A 281 22.16 6.06 -7.20
CA ALA A 281 23.16 6.22 -8.25
C ALA A 281 24.29 7.18 -7.85
N PHE A 282 23.98 8.29 -7.18
CA PHE A 282 24.97 9.28 -6.74
C PHE A 282 25.60 8.99 -5.37
N GLY A 283 25.19 7.90 -4.71
CA GLY A 283 25.70 7.56 -3.38
C GLY A 283 25.26 8.52 -2.28
N ALA A 284 24.06 9.11 -2.39
CA ALA A 284 23.54 10.13 -1.47
C ALA A 284 23.06 9.52 -0.14
N VAL A 285 24.00 9.05 0.68
CA VAL A 285 23.75 8.37 1.98
C VAL A 285 22.94 9.23 2.96
N GLU A 286 22.99 10.55 2.83
CA GLU A 286 22.23 11.52 3.62
C GLU A 286 20.72 11.41 3.42
N LEU A 287 20.27 10.76 2.34
CA LEU A 287 18.86 10.56 1.99
C LEU A 287 18.29 9.21 2.48
N VAL A 288 19.11 8.37 3.11
CA VAL A 288 18.66 7.07 3.66
C VAL A 288 17.43 7.22 4.58
N PRO A 289 17.32 8.23 5.48
CA PRO A 289 16.12 8.40 6.30
C PRO A 289 14.83 8.61 5.48
N GLU A 290 14.90 9.39 4.41
CA GLU A 290 13.78 9.63 3.50
C GLU A 290 13.43 8.37 2.70
N LEU A 291 14.43 7.64 2.20
CA LEU A 291 14.22 6.38 1.47
C LEU A 291 13.60 5.28 2.35
N LEU A 292 14.01 5.19 3.62
CA LEU A 292 13.40 4.26 4.58
C LEU A 292 11.92 4.59 4.86
N ARG A 293 11.51 5.86 4.78
CA ARG A 293 10.09 6.23 4.86
C ARG A 293 9.31 5.82 3.62
N LEU A 294 9.95 5.83 2.44
CA LEU A 294 9.34 5.36 1.20
C LEU A 294 9.10 3.85 1.22
N ALA A 295 9.88 3.06 1.95
CA ALA A 295 9.70 1.60 2.06
C ALA A 295 8.32 1.17 2.57
N SER A 296 7.61 2.08 3.27
CA SER A 296 6.22 1.92 3.72
C SER A 296 5.21 2.75 2.92
N SER A 297 5.59 3.34 1.78
CA SER A 297 4.65 4.08 0.93
C SER A 297 3.53 3.14 0.45
N PRO A 298 2.27 3.59 0.42
CA PRO A 298 1.17 2.79 -0.13
C PRO A 298 1.31 2.50 -1.64
N HIS A 299 2.18 3.23 -2.35
CA HIS A 299 2.46 2.97 -3.75
C HIS A 299 3.55 1.89 -3.89
N PRO A 300 3.26 0.71 -4.48
CA PRO A 300 4.18 -0.44 -4.47
C PRO A 300 5.51 -0.16 -5.18
N VAL A 301 5.48 0.56 -6.31
CA VAL A 301 6.69 1.00 -7.02
C VAL A 301 7.56 1.92 -6.16
N VAL A 302 6.95 2.94 -5.55
CA VAL A 302 7.66 3.88 -4.67
C VAL A 302 8.31 3.13 -3.51
N ALA A 303 7.58 2.18 -2.91
CA ALA A 303 8.12 1.33 -1.86
C ALA A 303 9.28 0.46 -2.34
N ALA A 304 9.16 -0.16 -3.52
CA ALA A 304 10.19 -1.00 -4.10
C ALA A 304 11.50 -0.24 -4.35
N PHE A 305 11.43 0.89 -5.06
CA PHE A 305 12.63 1.68 -5.37
C PHE A 305 13.17 2.42 -4.15
N GLY A 306 12.32 2.82 -3.20
CA GLY A 306 12.75 3.32 -1.89
C GLY A 306 13.56 2.26 -1.11
N LYS A 307 13.06 1.02 -1.03
CA LYS A 307 13.77 -0.12 -0.43
C LYS A 307 15.09 -0.40 -1.14
N ALA A 308 15.05 -0.52 -2.46
CA ALA A 308 16.22 -0.84 -3.26
C ALA A 308 17.32 0.23 -3.13
N ALA A 309 16.96 1.51 -3.19
CA ALA A 309 17.90 2.61 -3.01
C ALA A 309 18.47 2.65 -1.58
N ALA A 310 17.62 2.45 -0.56
CA ALA A 310 18.09 2.39 0.83
C ALA A 310 19.11 1.25 1.04
N LEU A 311 18.79 0.04 0.56
CA LEU A 311 19.69 -1.13 0.64
C LEU A 311 21.01 -0.86 -0.11
N ARG A 312 20.94 -0.30 -1.32
CA ARG A 312 22.10 0.07 -2.12
C ARG A 312 23.02 1.08 -1.42
N LEU A 313 22.44 2.01 -0.66
CA LEU A 313 23.15 2.99 0.14
C LEU A 313 23.61 2.46 1.52
N GLY A 314 23.45 1.16 1.78
CA GLY A 314 23.95 0.50 2.99
C GLY A 314 22.98 0.53 4.17
N ALA A 315 21.70 0.84 3.96
CA ALA A 315 20.70 0.70 5.03
C ALA A 315 20.58 -0.78 5.44
N PRO A 316 20.41 -1.06 6.75
CA PRO A 316 20.37 -2.44 7.21
C PRO A 316 19.06 -3.12 6.75
N PRO A 317 19.11 -4.40 6.30
CA PRO A 317 17.93 -5.10 5.76
C PRO A 317 16.76 -5.20 6.74
N ASN A 318 17.01 -5.25 8.05
CA ASN A 318 15.95 -5.25 9.06
C ASN A 318 15.14 -3.95 9.13
N ARG A 319 15.68 -2.84 8.61
CA ARG A 319 14.99 -1.54 8.53
C ARG A 319 14.31 -1.34 7.18
N ALA A 320 15.04 -1.58 6.09
CA ALA A 320 14.51 -1.41 4.73
C ALA A 320 13.48 -2.50 4.37
N GLY A 321 13.70 -3.73 4.84
CA GLY A 321 12.99 -4.92 4.39
C GLY A 321 13.57 -5.50 3.09
N SER A 322 13.02 -6.63 2.65
CA SER A 322 13.35 -7.22 1.34
C SER A 322 12.47 -6.63 0.22
N LEU A 323 12.96 -6.66 -1.03
CA LEU A 323 12.11 -6.46 -2.20
C LEU A 323 11.05 -7.55 -2.34
N ASP A 324 11.31 -8.76 -1.82
CA ASP A 324 10.36 -9.88 -1.86
C ASP A 324 9.06 -9.58 -1.11
N GLU A 325 9.11 -8.67 -0.13
CA GLU A 325 7.93 -8.22 0.58
C GLU A 325 6.91 -7.64 -0.41
N VAL A 326 7.34 -6.75 -1.32
CA VAL A 326 6.47 -6.05 -2.27
C VAL A 326 6.30 -6.78 -3.61
N ALA A 327 6.99 -7.91 -3.79
CA ALA A 327 7.05 -8.62 -5.08
C ALA A 327 5.67 -9.01 -5.62
N ALA A 328 4.73 -9.41 -4.76
CA ALA A 328 3.37 -9.75 -5.19
C ALA A 328 2.63 -8.58 -5.88
N PHE A 329 3.05 -7.35 -5.62
CA PHE A 329 2.42 -6.14 -6.14
C PHE A 329 3.13 -5.58 -7.39
N LEU A 330 4.20 -6.21 -7.84
CA LEU A 330 5.01 -5.78 -8.97
C LEU A 330 5.02 -6.85 -10.07
N PHE A 331 5.48 -6.45 -11.26
CA PHE A 331 5.85 -7.42 -12.27
C PHE A 331 7.12 -8.16 -11.85
N GLU A 332 7.21 -9.45 -12.16
CA GLU A 332 8.39 -10.28 -11.87
C GLU A 332 9.66 -9.67 -12.46
N GLU A 333 9.57 -9.11 -13.67
CA GLU A 333 10.66 -8.40 -14.34
C GLU A 333 11.19 -7.21 -13.52
N ASP A 334 10.29 -6.42 -12.93
CA ASP A 334 10.67 -5.26 -12.12
C ASP A 334 11.39 -5.67 -10.84
N VAL A 335 10.96 -6.77 -10.22
CA VAL A 335 11.60 -7.35 -9.03
C VAL A 335 13.02 -7.80 -9.36
N GLU A 336 13.20 -8.53 -10.46
CA GLU A 336 14.50 -9.04 -10.88
C GLU A 336 15.46 -7.93 -11.33
N ILE A 337 14.95 -6.88 -11.96
CA ILE A 337 15.75 -5.67 -12.26
C ILE A 337 16.16 -4.98 -10.97
N GLY A 338 15.24 -4.80 -10.02
CA GLY A 338 15.52 -4.18 -8.72
C GLY A 338 16.59 -4.94 -7.94
N LYS A 339 16.48 -6.27 -7.87
CA LYS A 339 17.49 -7.14 -7.21
C LYS A 339 18.86 -7.02 -7.87
N ARG A 340 18.92 -7.09 -9.21
CA ARG A 340 20.18 -6.90 -9.96
C ARG A 340 20.78 -5.51 -9.73
N TRP A 341 19.94 -4.48 -9.67
CA TRP A 341 20.38 -3.11 -9.42
C TRP A 341 20.94 -2.94 -8.01
N ILE A 342 20.34 -3.54 -6.97
CA ILE A 342 20.89 -3.54 -5.61
C ILE A 342 22.26 -4.24 -5.58
N ALA A 343 22.40 -5.38 -6.26
CA ALA A 343 23.63 -6.17 -6.26
C ALA A 343 24.78 -5.53 -7.07
N SER A 344 24.45 -4.70 -8.06
CA SER A 344 25.44 -3.94 -8.81
C SER A 344 26.02 -2.86 -7.88
N GLY A 345 27.33 -2.79 -7.68
CA GLY A 345 27.93 -1.77 -6.79
C GLY A 345 27.56 -0.32 -7.18
N PRO A 346 27.91 0.69 -6.34
CA PRO A 346 27.56 2.10 -6.54
C PRO A 346 28.04 2.69 -7.88
N THR A 347 28.99 2.04 -8.55
CA THR A 347 29.47 2.45 -9.87
C THR A 347 28.35 2.32 -10.90
N LEU A 348 27.89 3.46 -11.41
CA LEU A 348 26.97 3.63 -12.54
C LEU A 348 27.50 2.92 -13.79
N CYS A 349 27.28 1.62 -13.90
CA CYS A 349 27.25 0.93 -15.18
C CYS A 349 25.82 0.42 -15.39
N LEU A 350 24.89 1.36 -15.55
CA LEU A 350 23.50 1.09 -15.95
C LEU A 350 23.39 0.69 -17.43
N ARG A 351 24.47 0.86 -18.23
CA ARG A 351 24.53 0.25 -19.55
C ARG A 351 24.66 -1.27 -19.41
N PRO A 352 23.70 -2.06 -19.93
CA PRO A 352 24.01 -3.43 -20.27
C PRO A 352 25.20 -3.35 -21.21
N ARG A 353 26.28 -4.11 -20.94
CA ARG A 353 27.22 -4.41 -22.01
C ARG A 353 26.37 -5.00 -23.13
N ALA A 354 26.14 -4.23 -24.19
CA ALA A 354 25.72 -4.78 -25.45
C ALA A 354 26.75 -5.88 -25.73
N GLN A 355 26.34 -7.14 -25.57
CA GLN A 355 27.14 -8.25 -26.06
C GLN A 355 27.28 -7.95 -27.55
N ALA A 356 28.50 -7.63 -27.95
CA ALA A 356 28.84 -7.49 -29.35
C ALA A 356 28.50 -8.83 -30.00
N CYS A 357 27.47 -8.83 -30.85
CA CYS A 357 27.34 -9.81 -31.92
C CYS A 357 28.44 -9.56 -32.95
#